data_AF-A0A9D7IY08-F1
#
_entry.id   AF-A0A9D7IY08-F1
#
_cell.length_a   1.000
_cell.length_b   1.000
_cell.length_c   1.000
_cell.angle_alpha   90.00
_cell.angle_beta   90.00
_cell.angle_gamma   90.00
#
_symmetry.space_group_name_H-M   'P 1'
#
loop_
_entity.id
_entity.type
_entity.pdbx_description
1 polymer ?
#
loop_
_entity_poly.entity_id
_entity_poly.type
_entity_poly.pdbx_seq_one_letter_code
_entity_poly.pdbx_strand_id
1 'polypeptide(L)'
;MIQVPHYRLWLISILAALLWFSFGNYFISAKISNVSAKQNFTGQPRYRVVHGWPQMPKGYIIGQGTGVGIDSKNNVIVFHRAGRTWVDPFPTELIKYPTIAIFDGKTGKLLSSWGQDLFIMPHGLTVDEGDNIWVTDVGRHQIFKFSHDGKLL
;
A
#
# COMPACT_ATOMS: atom_id res chain seq x y z
N MET A 1 -12.85 70.83 -38.17
CA MET A 1 -14.22 70.57 -38.67
C MET A 1 -14.40 69.05 -38.65
N ILE A 2 -14.71 68.48 -37.50
CA ILE A 2 -16.07 68.31 -36.91
C ILE A 2 -16.72 67.08 -37.58
N GLN A 3 -16.66 65.92 -36.93
CA GLN A 3 -17.65 65.34 -36.00
C GLN A 3 -18.85 64.70 -36.74
N VAL A 4 -18.96 63.38 -36.61
CA VAL A 4 -20.15 62.47 -36.46
C VAL A 4 -21.50 63.22 -36.55
N PRO A 5 -22.63 62.71 -37.14
CA PRO A 5 -23.10 61.36 -36.83
C PRO A 5 -24.28 60.71 -37.66
N HIS A 6 -24.73 59.52 -37.18
CA HIS A 6 -26.10 58.96 -37.23
C HIS A 6 -26.71 58.70 -38.64
N TYR A 7 -27.74 57.89 -38.93
CA TYR A 7 -28.92 57.40 -38.22
C TYR A 7 -29.58 56.32 -39.12
N ARG A 8 -29.91 55.17 -38.52
CA ARG A 8 -31.25 54.52 -38.56
C ARG A 8 -31.98 54.35 -39.90
N LEU A 9 -32.21 53.09 -40.27
CA LEU A 9 -33.52 52.58 -40.73
C LEU A 9 -33.69 51.16 -40.15
N TRP A 10 -34.26 51.03 -38.95
CA TRP A 10 -35.68 50.75 -38.67
C TRP A 10 -36.22 49.45 -39.29
N LEU A 11 -36.66 48.56 -38.38
CA LEU A 11 -37.82 47.66 -38.47
C LEU A 11 -37.73 46.47 -39.41
N ILE A 12 -37.18 45.37 -38.90
CA ILE A 12 -37.92 44.10 -38.97
C ILE A 12 -37.93 43.47 -37.56
N SER A 13 -39.11 43.57 -36.97
CA SER A 13 -39.75 42.57 -36.11
C SER A 13 -39.19 42.32 -34.71
N ILE A 14 -39.67 43.18 -33.81
CA ILE A 14 -40.30 42.75 -32.55
C ILE A 14 -41.17 41.51 -32.84
N LEU A 15 -40.62 40.29 -32.64
CA LEU A 15 -41.37 39.03 -32.43
C LEU A 15 -40.45 37.83 -32.14
N ALA A 16 -39.34 38.05 -31.42
CA ALA A 16 -38.46 36.94 -31.00
C ALA A 16 -37.86 37.13 -29.58
N ALA A 17 -38.54 37.87 -28.71
CA ALA A 17 -38.08 38.13 -27.34
C ALA A 17 -39.08 37.70 -26.24
N LEU A 18 -40.09 36.88 -26.58
CA LEU A 18 -41.03 36.29 -25.61
C LEU A 18 -41.11 34.76 -25.68
N LEU A 19 -40.12 34.11 -26.30
CA LEU A 19 -39.95 32.65 -26.24
C LEU A 19 -38.67 32.22 -25.51
N TRP A 20 -37.99 33.15 -24.83
CA TRP A 20 -36.84 32.83 -23.97
C TRP A 20 -37.18 32.76 -22.48
N PHE A 21 -38.44 32.99 -22.10
CA PHE A 21 -38.91 32.96 -20.71
C PHE A 21 -39.86 31.77 -20.40
N SER A 22 -39.73 30.65 -21.11
CA SER A 22 -40.41 29.39 -20.76
C SER A 22 -39.55 28.14 -20.98
N PHE A 23 -38.24 28.25 -20.76
CA PHE A 23 -37.40 27.09 -20.46
C PHE A 23 -36.70 27.32 -19.12
N GLY A 24 -37.48 27.74 -18.13
CA GLY A 24 -37.09 27.69 -16.73
C GLY A 24 -37.07 26.23 -16.29
N ASN A 25 -35.88 25.76 -15.92
CA ASN A 25 -35.64 24.72 -14.93
C ASN A 25 -36.37 23.38 -15.13
N TYR A 26 -35.91 22.58 -16.11
CA TYR A 26 -35.91 21.12 -15.96
C TYR A 26 -34.49 20.65 -15.58
N PHE A 27 -33.97 21.16 -14.46
CA PHE A 27 -32.98 20.40 -13.72
C PHE A 27 -33.72 19.26 -13.06
N ILE A 28 -33.59 18.05 -13.59
CA ILE A 28 -33.90 16.85 -12.83
C ILE A 28 -32.93 16.87 -11.65
N SER A 29 -33.40 17.35 -10.51
CA SER A 29 -32.75 17.09 -9.22
C SER A 29 -32.89 15.59 -8.98
N ALA A 30 -32.02 14.79 -9.59
CA ALA A 30 -31.74 13.47 -9.08
C ALA A 30 -31.23 13.69 -7.67
N LYS A 31 -32.10 13.45 -6.69
CA LYS A 31 -31.72 13.42 -5.29
C LYS A 31 -30.69 12.31 -5.20
N ILE A 32 -29.40 12.66 -5.25
CA ILE A 32 -28.33 11.75 -4.85
C ILE A 32 -28.60 11.51 -3.38
N SER A 33 -29.40 10.49 -3.11
CA SER A 33 -29.42 9.92 -1.79
C SER A 33 -27.98 9.50 -1.53
N ASN A 34 -27.37 10.09 -0.50
CA ASN A 34 -26.18 9.52 0.09
C ASN A 34 -26.57 8.15 0.60
N VAL A 35 -26.56 7.15 -0.29
CA VAL A 35 -26.50 5.76 0.11
C VAL A 35 -25.07 5.60 0.63
N SER A 36 -24.84 6.07 1.85
CA SER A 36 -23.88 5.40 2.70
C SER A 36 -24.45 4.01 2.86
N ALA A 37 -24.00 3.10 2.00
CA ALA A 37 -24.12 1.69 2.27
C ALA A 37 -23.31 1.47 3.55
N LYS A 38 -23.94 1.66 4.71
CA LYS A 38 -23.52 0.97 5.92
C LYS A 38 -23.66 -0.49 5.56
N GLN A 39 -22.57 -1.09 5.08
CA GLN A 39 -22.44 -2.54 5.12
C GLN A 39 -22.61 -2.90 6.59
N ASN A 40 -23.82 -3.31 6.96
CA ASN A 40 -24.06 -4.00 8.19
C ASN A 40 -23.33 -5.34 8.05
N PHE A 41 -22.05 -5.37 8.43
CA PHE A 41 -21.30 -6.61 8.60
C PHE A 41 -21.95 -7.38 9.74
N THR A 42 -22.97 -8.18 9.41
CA THR A 42 -23.69 -9.05 10.34
C THR A 42 -22.96 -10.37 10.59
N GLY A 43 -21.79 -10.57 9.97
CA GLY A 43 -20.93 -11.72 10.19
C GLY A 43 -19.91 -11.46 11.30
N GLN A 44 -19.81 -12.38 12.27
CA GLN A 44 -18.66 -12.44 13.16
C GLN A 44 -17.37 -12.46 12.35
N PRO A 45 -16.31 -11.73 12.76
CA PRO A 45 -15.06 -11.72 12.01
C PRO A 45 -14.49 -13.14 11.96
N ARG A 46 -14.18 -13.63 10.74
CA ARG A 46 -13.59 -14.96 10.51
C ARG A 46 -12.16 -15.09 11.06
N TYR A 47 -11.54 -13.97 11.39
CA TYR A 47 -10.21 -13.88 11.95
C TYR A 47 -10.25 -13.09 13.24
N ARG A 48 -9.46 -13.53 14.21
CA ARG A 48 -9.26 -12.82 15.47
C ARG A 48 -7.78 -12.57 15.67
N VAL A 49 -7.45 -11.45 16.30
CA VAL A 49 -6.09 -11.19 16.73
C VAL A 49 -5.70 -12.22 17.78
N VAL A 50 -4.53 -12.85 17.60
CA VAL A 50 -3.92 -13.69 18.63
C VAL A 50 -3.01 -12.79 19.46
N HIS A 51 -3.51 -12.34 20.61
CA HIS A 51 -2.73 -11.51 21.52
C HIS A 51 -1.52 -12.27 22.06
N GLY A 52 -0.39 -11.57 22.26
CA GLY A 52 0.87 -12.17 22.72
C GLY A 52 1.68 -12.88 21.64
N TRP A 53 1.21 -12.87 20.39
CA TRP A 53 1.94 -13.35 19.22
C TRP A 53 2.29 -12.15 18.31
N PRO A 54 3.54 -12.01 17.83
CA PRO A 54 4.71 -12.83 18.15
C PRO A 54 5.31 -12.52 19.53
N GLN A 55 6.07 -13.46 20.08
CA GLN A 55 6.83 -13.29 21.31
C GLN A 55 8.21 -12.69 21.00
N MET A 56 8.35 -11.40 21.29
CA MET A 56 9.58 -10.66 21.00
C MET A 56 10.56 -10.75 22.18
N PRO A 57 11.81 -11.20 21.97
CA PRO A 57 12.85 -11.09 22.99
C PRO A 57 13.07 -9.62 23.38
N LYS A 58 13.40 -9.38 24.65
CA LYS A 58 13.66 -8.03 25.16
C LYS A 58 14.74 -7.33 24.32
N GLY A 59 14.41 -6.18 23.75
CA GLY A 59 15.33 -5.38 22.94
C GLY A 59 15.46 -5.82 21.47
N TYR A 60 14.79 -6.90 21.04
CA TYR A 60 14.75 -7.26 19.62
C TYR A 60 13.78 -6.34 18.87
N ILE A 61 14.22 -5.81 17.72
CA ILE A 61 13.44 -4.87 16.91
C ILE A 61 13.13 -5.48 15.55
N ILE A 62 11.85 -5.61 15.24
CA ILE A 62 11.35 -5.73 13.87
C ILE A 62 10.87 -4.34 13.47
N GLY A 63 11.51 -3.72 12.49
CA GLY A 63 11.00 -2.49 11.89
C GLY A 63 9.99 -2.78 10.80
N GLN A 64 10.11 -2.06 9.68
CA GLN A 64 9.17 -2.21 8.56
C GLN A 64 9.21 -3.64 8.03
N GLY A 65 8.15 -4.41 8.27
CA GLY A 65 7.95 -5.74 7.69
C GLY A 65 7.55 -5.60 6.23
N THR A 66 8.26 -6.26 5.34
CA THR A 66 8.13 -6.09 3.88
C THR A 66 7.65 -7.36 3.19
N GLY A 67 7.95 -8.52 3.76
CA GLY A 67 7.49 -9.80 3.26
C GLY A 67 7.23 -10.80 4.39
N VAL A 68 6.27 -11.68 4.17
CA VAL A 68 5.95 -12.77 5.10
C VAL A 68 5.75 -14.07 4.31
N GLY A 69 6.24 -15.17 4.85
CA GLY A 69 6.11 -16.51 4.30
C GLY A 69 5.91 -17.53 5.41
N ILE A 70 5.52 -18.74 5.03
CA ILE A 70 5.32 -19.86 5.95
C ILE A 70 6.04 -21.06 5.36
N ASP A 71 6.81 -21.76 6.18
CA ASP A 71 7.48 -23.00 5.77
C ASP A 71 6.60 -24.24 6.01
N SER A 72 7.09 -25.40 5.56
CA SER A 72 6.41 -26.69 5.72
C SER A 72 6.13 -27.11 7.18
N LYS A 73 6.79 -26.45 8.15
CA LYS A 73 6.69 -26.74 9.60
C LYS A 73 5.81 -25.72 10.33
N ASN A 74 5.10 -24.85 9.60
CA ASN A 74 4.30 -23.78 10.15
C ASN A 74 5.15 -22.77 10.96
N ASN A 75 6.39 -22.52 10.54
CA ASN A 75 7.13 -21.35 11.01
C ASN A 75 6.79 -20.15 10.13
N VAL A 76 6.62 -18.99 10.75
CA VAL A 76 6.39 -17.72 10.06
C VAL A 76 7.72 -17.02 9.85
N ILE A 77 8.08 -16.78 8.60
CA ILE A 77 9.29 -16.09 8.19
C ILE A 77 8.91 -14.65 7.84
N VAL A 78 9.54 -13.69 8.51
CA VAL A 78 9.32 -12.26 8.31
C VAL A 78 10.59 -11.65 7.73
N PHE A 79 10.48 -11.01 6.57
CA PHE A 79 11.50 -10.13 6.03
C PHE A 79 11.18 -8.69 6.43
N HIS A 80 12.14 -8.01 7.04
CA HIS A 80 11.97 -6.67 7.57
C HIS A 80 13.24 -5.84 7.41
N ARG A 81 13.10 -4.52 7.55
CA ARG A 81 14.21 -3.56 7.35
C ARG A 81 15.05 -3.28 8.58
N ALA A 82 14.90 -4.07 9.64
CA ALA A 82 15.42 -3.74 10.97
C ALA A 82 15.16 -2.24 11.32
N GLY A 83 16.19 -1.42 11.48
CA GLY A 83 16.05 0.03 11.72
C GLY A 83 15.97 0.91 10.46
N ARG A 84 16.07 0.35 9.25
CA ARG A 84 16.10 1.10 7.98
C ARG A 84 14.67 1.50 7.56
N THR A 85 14.50 2.75 7.17
CA THR A 85 13.28 3.28 6.54
C THR A 85 13.48 3.44 5.04
N TRP A 86 12.39 3.46 4.27
CA TRP A 86 12.44 3.81 2.85
C TRP A 86 12.92 5.24 2.67
N VAL A 87 13.93 5.44 1.82
CA VAL A 87 14.51 6.74 1.48
C VAL A 87 14.88 6.79 0.00
N ASP A 88 14.98 7.98 -0.56
CA ASP A 88 15.42 8.24 -1.94
C ASP A 88 16.43 9.41 -1.93
N PRO A 89 17.66 9.26 -2.47
CA PRO A 89 18.20 8.04 -3.06
C PRO A 89 18.42 6.91 -2.05
N PHE A 90 18.45 5.67 -2.54
CA PHE A 90 18.78 4.53 -1.69
C PHE A 90 20.22 4.64 -1.14
N PRO A 91 20.43 4.27 0.14
CA PRO A 91 21.75 4.22 0.74
C PRO A 91 22.63 3.18 0.06
N THR A 92 23.95 3.33 0.21
CA THR A 92 24.91 2.30 -0.25
C THR A 92 25.26 1.32 0.86
N GLU A 93 25.03 1.67 2.12
CA GLU A 93 25.38 0.84 3.26
C GLU A 93 24.35 -0.27 3.55
N LEU A 94 24.88 -1.44 3.86
CA LEU A 94 24.10 -2.63 4.23
C LEU A 94 23.55 -2.49 5.65
N ILE A 95 22.38 -3.08 5.87
CA ILE A 95 21.72 -3.12 7.18
C ILE A 95 22.54 -4.02 8.12
N LYS A 96 23.00 -3.46 9.25
CA LYS A 96 23.89 -4.15 10.22
C LYS A 96 23.20 -5.14 11.16
N TYR A 97 21.88 -5.18 11.14
CA TYR A 97 21.08 -6.02 12.02
C TYR A 97 20.36 -7.10 11.20
N PRO A 98 19.95 -8.20 11.83
CA PRO A 98 19.14 -9.22 11.18
C PRO A 98 17.92 -8.61 10.49
N THR A 99 17.64 -9.06 9.27
CA THR A 99 16.52 -8.61 8.45
C THR A 99 15.51 -9.72 8.23
N ILE A 100 15.86 -10.96 8.55
CA ILE A 100 14.96 -12.13 8.47
C ILE A 100 14.81 -12.69 9.87
N ALA A 101 13.56 -12.87 10.29
CA ALA A 101 13.20 -13.46 11.56
C ALA A 101 12.24 -14.63 11.33
N ILE A 102 12.51 -15.77 11.96
CA ILE A 102 11.70 -16.98 11.87
C ILE A 102 11.05 -17.24 13.21
N PHE A 103 9.73 -17.34 13.23
CA PHE A 103 8.93 -17.56 14.42
C PHE A 103 8.21 -18.91 14.32
N ASP A 104 8.07 -19.59 15.45
CA ASP A 104 7.14 -20.72 15.53
C ASP A 104 5.71 -20.20 15.34
N GLY A 105 4.98 -20.70 14.34
CA GLY A 105 3.68 -20.15 13.98
C GLY A 105 2.58 -20.42 15.00
N LYS A 106 2.77 -21.38 15.91
CA LYS A 106 1.78 -21.69 16.96
C LYS A 106 1.98 -20.83 18.20
N THR A 107 3.23 -20.69 18.65
CA THR A 107 3.59 -20.05 19.91
C THR A 107 4.06 -18.61 19.72
N GLY A 108 4.58 -18.27 18.54
CA GLY A 108 5.19 -16.97 18.26
C GLY A 108 6.59 -16.81 18.81
N LYS A 109 7.20 -17.89 19.32
CA LYS A 109 8.57 -17.86 19.80
C LYS A 109 9.52 -17.58 18.63
N LEU A 110 10.43 -16.62 18.78
CA LEU A 110 11.53 -16.43 17.83
C LEU A 110 12.44 -17.68 17.85
N LEU A 111 12.58 -18.32 16.70
CA LEU A 111 13.40 -19.52 16.51
C LEU A 111 14.80 -19.16 16.02
N SER A 112 14.88 -18.26 15.04
CA SER A 112 16.16 -17.78 14.50
C SER A 112 16.00 -16.41 13.85
N SER A 113 17.12 -15.73 13.68
CA SER A 113 17.20 -14.46 12.97
C SER A 113 18.54 -14.31 12.27
N TRP A 114 18.54 -13.83 11.04
CA TRP A 114 19.74 -13.67 10.21
C TRP A 114 19.54 -12.59 9.15
N GLY A 115 20.50 -12.41 8.25
CA GLY A 115 20.41 -11.46 7.12
C GLY A 115 21.10 -10.12 7.35
N GLN A 116 21.80 -9.96 8.47
CA GLN A 116 22.71 -8.85 8.70
C GLN A 116 23.77 -8.77 7.60
N ASP A 117 24.11 -7.54 7.21
CA ASP A 117 25.15 -7.24 6.20
C ASP A 117 24.88 -7.83 4.81
N LEU A 118 23.61 -8.10 4.45
CA LEU A 118 23.24 -8.60 3.12
C LEU A 118 22.48 -7.56 2.28
N PHE A 119 21.59 -6.79 2.91
CA PHE A 119 20.56 -6.02 2.22
C PHE A 119 20.72 -4.50 2.38
N ILE A 120 20.29 -3.76 1.36
CA ILE A 120 20.15 -2.30 1.34
C ILE A 120 18.69 -1.93 1.62
N MET A 121 17.76 -2.47 0.84
CA MET A 121 16.35 -2.16 0.95
C MET A 121 15.49 -3.42 0.73
N PRO A 122 15.28 -4.21 1.80
CA PRO A 122 14.37 -5.35 1.80
C PRO A 122 12.98 -5.02 1.21
N HIS A 123 12.46 -5.93 0.40
CA HIS A 123 11.14 -5.84 -0.20
C HIS A 123 10.39 -7.18 -0.16
N GLY A 124 10.45 -7.98 -1.22
CA GLY A 124 9.67 -9.21 -1.33
C GLY A 124 10.28 -10.39 -0.58
N LEU A 125 9.42 -11.30 -0.11
CA LEU A 125 9.80 -12.64 0.38
C LEU A 125 8.77 -13.67 -0.11
N THR A 126 9.24 -14.84 -0.51
CA THR A 126 8.44 -16.06 -0.67
C THR A 126 9.25 -17.28 -0.22
N VAL A 127 8.56 -18.35 0.14
CA VAL A 127 9.15 -19.63 0.54
C VAL A 127 8.76 -20.66 -0.52
N ASP A 128 9.72 -21.43 -1.04
CA ASP A 128 9.44 -22.50 -2.01
C ASP A 128 9.13 -23.84 -1.31
N GLU A 129 8.72 -24.85 -2.09
CA GLU A 129 8.35 -26.18 -1.58
C GLU A 129 9.51 -26.92 -0.88
N GLY A 130 10.76 -26.50 -1.13
CA GLY A 130 11.95 -27.02 -0.45
C GLY A 130 12.34 -26.23 0.79
N ASP A 131 11.44 -25.39 1.31
CA ASP A 131 11.67 -24.44 2.42
C ASP A 131 12.82 -23.44 2.15
N ASN A 132 13.18 -23.21 0.88
CA ASN A 132 14.15 -22.17 0.56
C ASN A 132 13.46 -20.80 0.57
N ILE A 133 14.21 -19.80 1.03
CA ILE A 133 13.72 -18.44 1.22
C ILE A 133 14.21 -17.59 0.05
N TRP A 134 13.28 -17.11 -0.74
CA TRP A 134 13.52 -16.21 -1.86
C TRP A 134 13.19 -14.79 -1.46
N VAL A 135 14.12 -13.87 -1.66
CA VAL A 135 13.94 -12.47 -1.29
C VAL A 135 14.38 -11.51 -2.38
N THR A 136 13.77 -10.32 -2.39
CA THR A 136 14.15 -9.24 -3.30
C THR A 136 14.61 -8.01 -2.54
N ASP A 137 15.64 -7.37 -3.05
CA ASP A 137 16.17 -6.11 -2.52
C ASP A 137 16.15 -5.05 -3.62
N VAL A 138 15.38 -3.99 -3.40
CA VAL A 138 15.20 -2.92 -4.40
C VAL A 138 16.38 -1.96 -4.46
N GLY A 139 17.14 -1.82 -3.38
CA GLY A 139 18.34 -0.97 -3.34
C GLY A 139 19.54 -1.67 -3.99
N ARG A 140 19.53 -3.00 -4.01
CA ARG A 140 20.54 -3.81 -4.70
C ARG A 140 20.14 -4.18 -6.12
N HIS A 141 18.87 -4.04 -6.49
CA HIS A 141 18.30 -4.55 -7.74
C HIS A 141 18.55 -6.05 -7.93
N GLN A 142 18.42 -6.83 -6.86
CA GLN A 142 18.80 -8.23 -6.82
C GLN A 142 17.70 -9.12 -6.23
N ILE A 143 17.73 -10.38 -6.65
CA ILE A 143 16.96 -11.49 -6.06
C ILE A 143 17.97 -12.46 -5.46
N PHE A 144 17.66 -13.01 -4.29
CA PHE A 144 18.48 -13.99 -3.60
C PHE A 144 17.66 -15.22 -3.26
N LYS A 145 18.30 -16.39 -3.32
CA LYS A 145 17.78 -17.64 -2.78
C LYS A 145 18.66 -18.07 -1.62
N PHE A 146 18.05 -18.34 -0.48
CA PHE A 146 18.73 -18.87 0.70
C PHE A 146 18.13 -20.22 1.07
N SER A 147 18.94 -21.11 1.64
CA SER A 147 18.41 -22.20 2.45
C SER A 147 17.71 -21.64 3.68
N HIS A 148 16.90 -22.49 4.34
CA HIS A 148 16.15 -22.10 5.54
C HIS A 148 17.04 -21.55 6.68
N ASP A 149 18.26 -22.09 6.82
CA ASP A 149 19.27 -21.68 7.81
C ASP A 149 20.10 -20.46 7.37
N GLY A 150 19.80 -19.84 6.23
CA GLY A 150 20.37 -18.57 5.79
C GLY A 150 21.65 -18.68 4.95
N LYS A 151 21.99 -19.86 4.43
CA LYS A 151 23.09 -20.02 3.46
C LYS A 151 22.61 -19.59 2.08
N LEU A 152 23.38 -18.74 1.40
CA LEU A 152 23.11 -18.35 0.01
C LEU A 152 23.29 -19.57 -0.92
N LEU A 153 22.34 -19.77 -1.84
CA LEU A 153 22.28 -20.88 -2.80
C LEU A 153 22.49 -20.42 -4.24
#